data_AF-A0A6P0N182-F1
#
_entry.id   AF-A0A6P0N182-F1
#
_cell.length_a   1.000
_cell.length_b   1.000
_cell.length_c   1.000
_cell.angle_alpha   90.00
_cell.angle_beta   90.00
_cell.angle_gamma   90.00
#
_symmetry.space_group_name_H-M   'P 1'
#
loop_
_entity.id
_entity.type
_entity.pdbx_description
1 polymer ?
#
loop_
_entity_poly.entity_id
_entity_poly.type
_entity_poly.pdbx_seq_one_letter_code
_entity_poly.pdbx_strand_id
1 'polypeptide(L)'
;MSKFLKSRNPRRNRRRSPWVLLLLLIFWSISIGWGLERAVGYTIEPETVTSNPTELTASMDPVSKRYKLGQDLYLENCSACHIALPPEVLPTETWRRLLLEPQEHYGTQLRRLLGPSLLLTWQYLRDFSRPHNKDEEVPYRMTQSRYFTALHPRVKIPRPFGVKTCVTCHPGVANYDYRTLSPEWQDVP
;
A
#
# COMPACT_ATOMS: atom_id res chain seq x y z
N MET A 1 -10.47 -6.84 91.12
CA MET A 1 -9.09 -6.44 90.77
C MET A 1 -8.90 -6.69 89.27
N SER A 2 -8.99 -5.67 88.42
CA SER A 2 -8.48 -5.77 87.04
C SER A 2 -8.19 -4.38 86.50
N LYS A 3 -6.93 -4.14 86.18
CA LYS A 3 -6.36 -2.86 85.74
C LYS A 3 -6.68 -2.66 84.26
N PHE A 4 -7.31 -1.54 83.93
CA PHE A 4 -7.39 -1.05 82.55
C PHE A 4 -5.97 -0.68 82.05
N LEU A 5 -5.42 -1.47 81.14
CA LEU A 5 -4.21 -1.11 80.40
C LEU A 5 -4.61 -0.33 79.14
N LYS A 6 -4.39 0.99 79.20
CA LYS A 6 -4.58 1.93 78.08
C LYS A 6 -3.41 1.80 77.10
N SER A 7 -3.60 1.04 76.04
CA SER A 7 -2.69 1.00 74.89
C SER A 7 -2.83 2.30 74.08
N ARG A 8 -1.76 3.11 74.03
CA ARG A 8 -1.62 4.27 73.14
C ARG A 8 -0.99 3.79 71.83
N ASN A 9 -1.76 3.82 70.75
CA ASN A 9 -1.26 3.60 69.39
C ASN A 9 -1.00 4.95 68.71
N PRO A 10 0.25 5.34 68.39
CA PRO A 10 0.49 6.55 67.62
C PRO A 10 0.28 6.24 66.13
N ARG A 11 -0.90 6.60 65.61
CA ARG A 11 -1.13 6.68 64.16
C ARG A 11 -0.16 7.70 63.57
N ARG A 12 0.93 7.21 62.99
CA ARG A 12 1.93 7.98 62.23
C ARG A 12 1.24 8.60 61.03
N ASN A 13 0.81 9.85 61.19
CA ASN A 13 0.18 10.65 60.15
C ASN A 13 1.25 11.01 59.10
N ARG A 14 1.46 10.10 58.14
CA ARG A 14 2.38 10.30 57.01
C ARG A 14 1.72 11.30 56.07
N ARG A 15 1.83 12.59 56.40
CA ARG A 15 1.55 13.69 55.46
C ARG A 15 2.41 13.45 54.24
N ARG A 16 1.83 12.85 53.20
CA ARG A 16 2.52 12.64 51.92
C ARG A 16 2.71 14.03 51.33
N SER A 17 3.96 14.51 51.41
CA SER A 17 4.32 15.83 50.89
C SER A 17 3.92 15.90 49.41
N PRO A 18 3.22 16.95 48.95
CA PRO A 18 2.82 17.10 47.56
C PRO A 18 4.03 17.03 46.61
N TRP A 19 5.21 17.41 47.09
CA TRP A 19 6.49 17.27 46.39
C TRP A 19 6.88 15.83 46.08
N VAL A 20 6.55 14.87 46.96
CA VAL A 20 6.85 13.45 46.71
C VAL A 20 5.97 12.90 45.59
N LEU A 21 4.71 13.36 45.52
CA LEU A 21 3.80 13.00 44.42
C LEU A 21 4.24 13.63 43.10
N LEU A 22 4.69 14.88 43.13
CA LEU A 22 5.16 15.62 41.95
C LEU A 22 6.43 14.98 41.38
N LEU A 23 7.39 14.60 42.23
CA LEU A 23 8.60 13.88 41.83
C LEU A 23 8.29 12.49 41.23
N LEU A 24 7.33 11.76 41.82
CA LEU A 24 6.88 10.48 41.28
C LEU A 24 6.25 10.61 39.88
N LEU A 25 5.44 11.66 39.68
CA LEU A 25 4.82 11.96 38.39
C LEU A 25 5.85 12.30 37.31
N ILE A 26 6.84 13.15 37.64
CA ILE A 26 7.94 13.48 36.72
C ILE A 26 8.73 12.22 36.35
N PHE A 27 9.08 11.39 37.34
CA PHE A 27 9.82 10.16 37.11
C PHE A 27 9.05 9.17 36.22
N TRP A 28 7.73 9.04 36.42
CA TRP A 28 6.86 8.24 35.57
C TRP A 28 6.77 8.81 34.15
N SER A 29 6.65 10.12 34.00
CA SER A 29 6.61 10.77 32.68
C SER A 29 7.91 10.55 31.89
N ILE A 30 9.06 10.64 32.54
CA ILE A 30 10.37 10.40 31.91
C ILE A 30 10.51 8.92 31.52
N SER A 31 10.12 8.00 32.41
CA SER A 31 10.22 6.56 32.17
C SER A 31 9.31 6.10 31.02
N ILE A 32 8.11 6.68 30.90
CA ILE A 32 7.19 6.41 29.77
C ILE A 32 7.73 7.01 28.47
N GLY A 33 8.31 8.22 28.51
CA GLY A 33 8.94 8.85 27.35
C GLY A 33 10.11 8.02 26.81
N TRP A 34 10.98 7.53 27.69
CA TRP A 34 12.13 6.68 27.32
C TRP A 34 11.73 5.28 26.84
N GLY A 35 10.59 4.77 27.32
CA GLY A 35 10.00 3.53 26.82
C GLY A 35 9.45 3.66 25.40
N LEU A 36 8.88 4.82 25.06
CA LEU A 36 8.32 5.07 23.73
C LEU A 36 9.38 5.13 22.63
N GLU A 37 10.58 5.67 22.92
CA GLU A 37 11.70 5.69 21.96
C GLU A 37 12.21 4.29 21.58
N ARG A 38 12.05 3.28 22.45
CA ARG A 38 12.43 1.89 22.15
C ARG A 38 11.32 1.07 21.51
N ALA A 39 10.06 1.47 21.70
CA ALA A 39 8.89 0.76 21.16
C ALA A 39 8.43 1.31 19.79
N VAL A 40 8.68 2.60 19.54
CA VAL A 40 8.41 3.25 18.26
C VAL A 40 9.77 3.50 17.61
N GLY A 41 10.25 2.52 16.85
CA GLY A 41 11.41 2.65 15.98
C GLY A 41 11.14 3.67 14.87
N TYR A 42 11.07 4.95 15.22
CA TYR A 42 11.13 6.05 14.27
C TYR A 42 12.61 6.35 14.00
N THR A 43 13.28 5.38 13.38
CA THR A 43 14.50 5.66 12.66
C THR A 43 14.09 6.42 11.39
N ILE A 44 14.23 7.75 11.41
CA ILE A 44 14.55 8.45 10.17
C ILE A 44 16.02 8.09 9.89
N GLU A 45 16.24 6.90 9.34
CA GLU A 45 17.47 6.66 8.59
C GLU A 45 17.27 7.33 7.22
N PRO A 46 18.15 8.23 6.79
CA PRO A 46 18.29 8.48 5.37
C PRO A 46 18.77 7.16 4.78
N GLU A 47 17.90 6.43 4.08
CA GLU A 47 18.28 5.22 3.35
C GLU A 47 19.37 5.62 2.34
N THR A 48 20.64 5.49 2.74
CA THR A 48 21.74 5.33 1.82
C THR A 48 21.47 4.03 1.08
N VAL A 49 20.87 4.19 -0.10
CA VAL A 49 20.64 3.15 -1.10
C VAL A 49 21.96 2.44 -1.34
N THR A 50 22.20 1.37 -0.60
CA THR A 50 23.23 0.39 -0.92
C THR A 50 22.54 -0.63 -1.82
N SER A 51 22.36 -0.24 -3.09
CA SER A 51 21.84 -1.13 -4.11
C SER A 51 22.88 -2.21 -4.37
N ASN A 52 22.63 -3.43 -3.87
CA ASN A 52 23.08 -4.61 -4.59
C ASN A 52 22.32 -4.60 -5.94
N PRO A 53 22.99 -4.51 -7.10
CA PRO A 53 22.32 -4.22 -8.38
C PRO A 53 21.43 -5.35 -8.92
N THR A 54 21.32 -6.49 -8.26
CA THR A 54 20.82 -7.72 -8.90
C THR A 54 19.42 -8.15 -8.47
N GLU A 55 18.79 -7.48 -7.50
CA GLU A 55 17.45 -7.86 -7.01
C GLU A 55 16.50 -6.67 -6.88
N LEU A 56 16.73 -5.62 -7.68
CA LEU A 56 15.66 -4.70 -8.03
C LEU A 56 14.66 -5.53 -8.84
N THR A 57 13.66 -6.07 -8.13
CA THR A 57 12.45 -6.59 -8.75
C THR A 57 12.06 -5.52 -9.74
N ALA A 58 12.01 -5.87 -11.03
CA ALA A 58 11.76 -4.93 -12.10
C ALA A 58 10.30 -4.45 -12.08
N SER A 59 9.75 -4.20 -10.89
CA SER A 59 8.43 -3.64 -10.69
C SER A 59 8.46 -2.19 -11.15
N MET A 60 7.30 -1.76 -11.61
CA MET A 60 6.95 -0.34 -11.72
C MET A 60 7.23 0.37 -10.39
N ASP A 61 7.44 1.69 -10.46
CA ASP A 61 8.03 2.55 -9.43
C ASP A 61 7.84 2.06 -7.98
N PRO A 62 8.89 2.12 -7.12
CA PRO A 62 8.88 1.48 -5.82
C PRO A 62 7.66 1.89 -5.00
N VAL A 63 6.85 0.90 -4.64
CA VAL A 63 5.64 1.09 -3.84
C VAL A 63 6.03 1.17 -2.37
N SER A 64 5.64 2.25 -1.69
CA SER A 64 5.91 2.42 -0.26
C SER A 64 5.32 1.28 0.58
N LYS A 65 5.95 0.94 1.72
CA LYS A 65 5.55 -0.17 2.61
C LYS A 65 4.05 -0.23 2.93
N ARG A 66 3.37 0.93 3.06
CA ARG A 66 1.93 1.01 3.35
C ARG A 66 1.03 0.38 2.28
N TYR A 67 1.46 0.34 1.03
CA TYR A 67 0.68 -0.17 -0.10
C TYR A 67 1.10 -1.57 -0.54
N LYS A 68 2.22 -2.09 -0.01
CA LYS A 68 2.79 -3.37 -0.45
C LYS A 68 1.78 -4.52 -0.33
N LEU A 69 1.12 -4.63 0.82
CA LEU A 69 0.09 -5.66 1.02
C LEU A 69 -1.10 -5.50 0.06
N GLY A 70 -1.51 -4.27 -0.25
CA GLY A 70 -2.58 -4.01 -1.22
C GLY A 70 -2.19 -4.39 -2.65
N GLN A 71 -0.92 -4.13 -3.02
CA GLN A 71 -0.36 -4.58 -4.30
C GLN A 71 -0.26 -6.11 -4.38
N ASP A 72 0.19 -6.77 -3.31
CA ASP A 72 0.34 -8.24 -3.32
C ASP A 72 -1.04 -8.91 -3.47
N LEU A 73 -2.06 -8.42 -2.75
CA LEU A 73 -3.45 -8.87 -2.91
C LEU A 73 -3.99 -8.59 -4.31
N TYR A 74 -3.66 -7.43 -4.89
CA TYR A 74 -4.00 -7.09 -6.27
C TYR A 74 -3.39 -8.12 -7.25
N LEU A 75 -2.10 -8.40 -7.14
CA LEU A 75 -1.43 -9.35 -8.02
C LEU A 75 -2.01 -10.75 -7.85
N GLU A 76 -2.15 -11.25 -6.62
CA GLU A 76 -2.72 -12.57 -6.33
C GLU A 76 -4.08 -12.80 -7.00
N ASN A 77 -4.95 -11.78 -6.99
CA ASN A 77 -6.32 -11.92 -7.45
C ASN A 77 -6.50 -11.51 -8.93
N CYS A 78 -5.73 -10.55 -9.42
CA CYS A 78 -5.86 -10.00 -10.76
C CYS A 78 -4.86 -10.58 -11.77
N SER A 79 -3.87 -11.39 -11.32
CA SER A 79 -2.97 -12.14 -12.19
C SER A 79 -3.41 -13.60 -12.42
N ALA A 80 -4.55 -14.02 -11.88
CA ALA A 80 -4.99 -15.42 -11.91
C ALA A 80 -5.44 -15.92 -13.30
N CYS A 81 -5.95 -15.04 -14.16
CA CYS A 81 -6.47 -15.39 -15.49
C CYS A 81 -5.69 -14.76 -16.65
N HIS A 82 -5.06 -13.61 -16.42
CA HIS A 82 -4.26 -12.86 -17.37
C HIS A 82 -3.17 -12.11 -16.61
N ILE A 83 -2.20 -11.51 -17.30
CA ILE A 83 -1.22 -10.65 -16.62
C ILE A 83 -1.94 -9.49 -15.90
N ALA A 84 -1.46 -9.14 -14.71
CA ALA A 84 -2.03 -8.03 -13.95
C ALA A 84 -1.64 -6.71 -14.62
N LEU A 85 -2.64 -5.89 -14.98
CA LEU A 85 -2.41 -4.60 -15.63
C LEU A 85 -1.97 -3.53 -14.63
N PRO A 86 -1.06 -2.62 -15.00
CA PRO A 86 -0.71 -1.52 -14.10
C PRO A 86 -1.90 -0.60 -13.82
N PRO A 87 -2.11 -0.11 -12.58
CA PRO A 87 -3.21 0.80 -12.24
C PRO A 87 -3.27 2.03 -13.16
N GLU A 88 -2.13 2.48 -13.67
CA GLU A 88 -1.98 3.66 -14.50
C GLU A 88 -2.67 3.53 -15.86
N VAL A 89 -2.91 2.32 -16.37
CA VAL A 89 -3.45 2.15 -17.74
C VAL A 89 -4.96 2.37 -17.82
N LEU A 90 -5.66 2.45 -16.69
CA LEU A 90 -7.11 2.65 -16.61
C LEU A 90 -7.47 3.73 -15.59
N PRO A 91 -8.61 4.42 -15.78
CA PRO A 91 -9.11 5.37 -14.79
C PRO A 91 -9.51 4.70 -13.48
N THR A 92 -9.42 5.46 -12.39
CA THR A 92 -9.87 5.05 -11.05
C THR A 92 -11.32 4.55 -11.03
N GLU A 93 -12.20 5.17 -11.82
CA GLU A 93 -13.61 4.81 -11.95
C GLU A 93 -13.79 3.42 -12.57
N THR A 94 -12.97 3.07 -13.57
CA THR A 94 -12.99 1.75 -14.20
C THR A 94 -12.52 0.68 -13.22
N TRP A 95 -11.45 0.93 -12.47
CA TRP A 95 -10.99 0.02 -11.41
C TRP A 95 -12.05 -0.21 -10.34
N ARG A 96 -12.72 0.87 -9.91
CA ARG A 96 -13.83 0.79 -8.96
C ARG A 96 -14.94 -0.11 -9.47
N ARG A 97 -15.34 0.07 -10.73
CA ARG A 97 -16.38 -0.73 -11.37
C ARG A 97 -16.00 -2.22 -11.40
N LEU A 98 -14.79 -2.54 -11.87
CA LEU A 98 -14.31 -3.93 -11.95
C LEU A 98 -14.28 -4.63 -10.58
N LEU A 99 -13.95 -3.92 -9.50
CA LEU A 99 -13.96 -4.48 -8.14
C LEU A 99 -15.36 -4.66 -7.55
N LEU A 100 -16.27 -3.70 -7.80
CA LEU A 100 -17.60 -3.68 -7.18
C LEU A 100 -18.64 -4.50 -7.97
N GLU A 101 -18.43 -4.64 -9.28
CA GLU A 101 -19.26 -5.41 -10.21
C GLU A 101 -18.46 -6.60 -10.76
N PRO A 102 -18.05 -7.57 -9.93
CA PRO A 102 -17.16 -8.66 -10.35
C PRO A 102 -17.73 -9.55 -11.47
N GLN A 103 -19.05 -9.55 -11.67
CA GLN A 103 -19.71 -10.21 -12.81
C GLN A 103 -19.50 -9.49 -14.15
N GLU A 104 -19.18 -8.20 -14.11
CA GLU A 104 -18.82 -7.39 -15.26
C GLU A 104 -17.30 -7.49 -15.44
N HIS A 105 -16.79 -8.61 -15.96
CA HIS A 105 -15.37 -8.77 -16.30
C HIS A 105 -15.20 -9.45 -17.66
N TYR A 106 -15.60 -8.73 -18.72
CA TYR A 106 -15.35 -9.13 -20.12
C TYR A 106 -15.86 -10.53 -20.51
N GLY A 107 -17.04 -10.90 -20.01
CA GLY A 107 -17.66 -12.21 -20.27
C GLY A 107 -17.24 -13.31 -19.29
N THR A 108 -16.51 -12.96 -18.22
CA THR A 108 -16.28 -13.85 -17.08
C THR A 108 -16.61 -13.15 -15.76
N GLN A 109 -16.55 -13.90 -14.66
CA GLN A 109 -16.78 -13.42 -13.31
C GLN A 109 -15.49 -13.47 -12.48
N LEU A 110 -15.14 -12.34 -11.88
CA LEU A 110 -14.04 -12.26 -10.92
C LEU A 110 -14.43 -12.89 -9.58
N ARG A 111 -13.43 -13.47 -8.91
CA ARG A 111 -13.56 -13.80 -7.50
C ARG A 111 -13.79 -12.50 -6.71
N ARG A 112 -14.87 -12.46 -5.95
CA ARG A 112 -15.21 -11.29 -5.13
C ARG A 112 -14.20 -11.15 -3.98
N LEU A 113 -13.59 -9.97 -3.88
CA LEU A 113 -12.83 -9.54 -2.70
C LEU A 113 -13.78 -9.01 -1.62
N LEU A 114 -13.52 -9.35 -0.36
CA LEU A 114 -14.35 -8.97 0.77
C LEU A 114 -13.50 -8.41 1.92
N GLY A 115 -14.12 -7.58 2.75
CA GLY A 115 -13.52 -7.08 3.99
C GLY A 115 -12.19 -6.34 3.78
N PRO A 116 -11.16 -6.60 4.60
CA PRO A 116 -9.87 -5.91 4.51
C PRO A 116 -9.18 -6.06 3.15
N SER A 117 -9.29 -7.22 2.50
CA SER A 117 -8.62 -7.46 1.21
C SER A 117 -9.15 -6.54 0.11
N LEU A 118 -10.46 -6.32 0.07
CA LEU A 118 -11.07 -5.36 -0.85
C LEU A 118 -10.57 -3.94 -0.57
N LEU A 119 -10.55 -3.53 0.70
CA LEU A 119 -10.15 -2.17 1.08
C LEU A 119 -8.69 -1.88 0.71
N LEU A 120 -7.77 -2.80 1.03
CA LEU A 120 -6.34 -2.64 0.74
C LEU A 120 -6.06 -2.66 -0.76
N THR A 121 -6.70 -3.57 -1.50
CA THR A 121 -6.60 -3.64 -2.97
C THR A 121 -7.14 -2.36 -3.61
N TRP A 122 -8.30 -1.89 -3.15
CA TRP A 122 -8.88 -0.63 -3.62
C TRP A 122 -7.98 0.57 -3.32
N GLN A 123 -7.39 0.63 -2.13
CA GLN A 123 -6.49 1.71 -1.75
C GLN A 123 -5.27 1.78 -2.68
N TYR A 124 -4.66 0.63 -2.99
CA TYR A 124 -3.57 0.54 -3.97
C TYR A 124 -4.05 1.00 -5.36
N LEU A 125 -5.12 0.41 -5.90
CA LEU A 125 -5.61 0.76 -7.24
C LEU A 125 -6.00 2.23 -7.35
N ARG A 126 -6.67 2.80 -6.36
CA ARG A 126 -7.10 4.20 -6.36
C ARG A 126 -5.90 5.15 -6.36
N ASP A 127 -4.90 4.89 -5.53
CA ASP A 127 -3.79 5.82 -5.31
C ASP A 127 -2.73 5.75 -6.44
N PHE A 128 -2.67 4.63 -7.17
CA PHE A 128 -1.76 4.45 -8.31
C PHE A 128 -2.41 4.62 -9.69
N SER A 129 -3.75 4.59 -9.77
CA SER A 129 -4.47 4.98 -11.00
C SER A 129 -4.57 6.51 -11.12
N ARG A 130 -5.28 6.98 -12.16
CA ARG A 130 -5.54 8.41 -12.37
C ARG A 130 -7.05 8.63 -12.59
N PRO A 131 -7.65 9.69 -12.05
CA PRO A 131 -9.07 9.94 -12.20
C PRO A 131 -9.41 10.32 -13.64
N HIS A 132 -10.65 10.09 -14.03
CA HIS A 132 -11.15 10.51 -15.33
C HIS A 132 -11.49 12.00 -15.40
N ASN A 133 -11.50 12.59 -16.61
CA ASN A 133 -12.01 13.96 -16.80
C ASN A 133 -13.55 13.95 -16.83
N LYS A 134 -14.20 15.02 -16.34
CA LYS A 134 -15.68 15.07 -16.30
C LYS A 134 -16.33 15.05 -17.69
N ASP A 135 -15.64 15.56 -18.70
CA ASP A 135 -16.16 15.73 -20.07
C ASP A 135 -15.78 14.57 -21.02
N GLU A 136 -15.22 13.50 -20.48
CA GLU A 136 -14.70 12.35 -21.20
C GLU A 136 -15.61 11.12 -20.86
N GLU A 137 -15.83 10.18 -21.78
CA GLU A 137 -16.50 8.91 -21.43
C GLU A 137 -15.53 8.00 -20.67
N VAL A 138 -15.95 7.38 -19.56
CA VAL A 138 -15.07 6.51 -18.76
C VAL A 138 -14.75 5.23 -19.55
N PRO A 139 -13.50 5.05 -20.03
CA PRO A 139 -13.14 3.90 -20.85
C PRO A 139 -13.23 2.61 -20.04
N TYR A 140 -13.97 1.64 -20.57
CA TYR A 140 -14.03 0.32 -19.96
C TYR A 140 -12.84 -0.56 -20.39
N ARG A 141 -12.30 -0.38 -21.61
CA ARG A 141 -11.12 -1.12 -22.09
C ARG A 141 -9.87 -0.25 -22.09
N MET A 142 -8.71 -0.84 -21.77
CA MET A 142 -7.43 -0.12 -21.75
C MET A 142 -7.08 0.53 -23.10
N THR A 143 -7.45 -0.09 -24.22
CA THR A 143 -7.17 0.47 -25.56
C THR A 143 -7.97 1.74 -25.87
N GLN A 144 -9.02 2.02 -25.10
CA GLN A 144 -9.81 3.26 -25.17
C GLN A 144 -9.33 4.28 -24.13
N SER A 145 -8.42 3.89 -23.23
CA SER A 145 -7.93 4.75 -22.17
C SER A 145 -6.89 5.74 -22.69
N ARG A 146 -7.16 7.03 -22.47
CA ARG A 146 -6.20 8.11 -22.66
C ARG A 146 -4.86 7.81 -21.99
N TYR A 147 -4.88 7.22 -20.80
CA TYR A 147 -3.66 6.90 -20.05
C TYR A 147 -2.81 5.84 -20.76
N PHE A 148 -3.45 4.79 -21.27
CA PHE A 148 -2.75 3.78 -22.06
C PHE A 148 -2.11 4.39 -23.31
N THR A 149 -2.83 5.26 -24.03
CA THR A 149 -2.30 5.98 -25.19
C THR A 149 -1.13 6.91 -24.81
N ALA A 150 -1.25 7.64 -23.70
CA ALA A 150 -0.21 8.55 -23.22
C ALA A 150 1.07 7.82 -22.77
N LEU A 151 0.94 6.59 -22.27
CA LEU A 151 2.08 5.72 -21.91
C LEU A 151 2.72 5.06 -23.15
N HIS A 152 2.02 5.03 -24.29
CA HIS A 152 2.48 4.42 -25.53
C HIS A 152 2.48 5.41 -26.72
N PRO A 153 3.06 6.61 -26.59
CA PRO A 153 2.89 7.68 -27.58
C PRO A 153 3.58 7.40 -28.92
N ARG A 154 4.58 6.50 -28.91
CA ARG A 154 5.50 6.26 -30.04
C ARG A 154 5.30 4.90 -30.72
N VAL A 155 4.31 4.13 -30.29
CA VAL A 155 4.10 2.77 -30.81
C VAL A 155 2.72 2.61 -31.42
N LYS A 156 2.66 1.97 -32.59
CA LYS A 156 1.40 1.57 -33.21
C LYS A 156 0.93 0.28 -32.56
N ILE A 157 -0.11 0.38 -31.74
CA ILE A 157 -0.69 -0.76 -31.04
C ILE A 157 -1.30 -1.74 -32.05
N PRO A 158 -0.81 -3.00 -32.14
CA PRO A 158 -1.28 -3.96 -33.13
C PRO A 158 -2.75 -4.32 -32.89
N ARG A 159 -3.51 -4.63 -33.95
CA ARG A 159 -4.91 -5.04 -33.85
C ARG A 159 -5.09 -6.46 -34.41
N PRO A 160 -5.82 -7.35 -33.71
CA PRO A 160 -6.51 -7.14 -32.44
C PRO A 160 -5.53 -7.03 -31.25
N PHE A 161 -5.85 -6.15 -30.29
CA PHE A 161 -5.05 -5.96 -29.07
C PHE A 161 -5.79 -6.47 -27.85
N GLY A 162 -5.09 -7.19 -26.97
CA GLY A 162 -5.61 -7.63 -25.68
C GLY A 162 -4.54 -7.63 -24.61
N VAL A 163 -4.94 -7.96 -23.38
CA VAL A 163 -4.03 -7.99 -22.21
C VAL A 163 -2.84 -8.94 -22.44
N LYS A 164 -3.01 -10.03 -23.18
CA LYS A 164 -1.92 -10.97 -23.49
C LYS A 164 -0.87 -10.37 -24.44
N THR A 165 -1.20 -9.33 -25.19
CA THR A 165 -0.32 -8.75 -26.21
C THR A 165 0.83 -7.92 -25.61
N CYS A 166 0.72 -7.49 -24.34
CA CYS A 166 1.75 -6.70 -23.65
C CYS A 166 3.12 -7.38 -23.66
N VAL A 167 3.16 -8.72 -23.58
CA VAL A 167 4.41 -9.50 -23.56
C VAL A 167 5.25 -9.33 -24.82
N THR A 168 4.64 -8.92 -25.94
CA THR A 168 5.32 -8.71 -27.22
C THR A 168 6.39 -7.63 -27.14
N CYS A 169 6.12 -6.56 -26.39
CA CYS A 169 7.06 -5.46 -26.19
C CYS A 169 7.71 -5.50 -24.80
N HIS A 170 7.00 -6.03 -23.81
CA HIS A 170 7.43 -6.09 -22.41
C HIS A 170 7.62 -7.56 -21.98
N PRO A 171 8.78 -8.18 -22.23
CA PRO A 171 8.99 -9.61 -21.93
C PRO A 171 8.86 -9.96 -20.43
N GLY A 172 9.03 -8.98 -19.54
CA GLY A 172 8.98 -9.16 -18.09
C GLY A 172 7.58 -9.16 -17.45
N VAL A 173 6.50 -8.94 -18.21
CA VAL A 173 5.17 -8.63 -17.63
C VAL A 173 4.57 -9.73 -16.76
N ALA A 174 4.98 -10.98 -16.94
CA ALA A 174 4.56 -12.09 -16.07
C ALA A 174 5.03 -11.87 -14.62
N ASN A 175 6.15 -11.18 -14.42
CA ASN A 175 6.71 -10.80 -13.12
C ASN A 175 6.34 -9.37 -12.72
N TYR A 176 5.29 -8.81 -13.34
CA TYR A 176 4.87 -7.42 -13.17
C TYR A 176 5.93 -6.38 -13.56
N ASP A 177 6.83 -6.77 -14.48
CA ASP A 177 7.83 -5.91 -15.07
C ASP A 177 7.38 -5.39 -16.43
N TYR A 178 6.96 -4.12 -16.42
CA TYR A 178 6.60 -3.35 -17.60
C TYR A 178 7.72 -2.38 -18.03
N ARG A 179 8.85 -2.36 -17.33
CA ARG A 179 9.98 -1.46 -17.63
C ARG A 179 10.94 -2.10 -18.63
N THR A 180 11.17 -3.40 -18.53
CA THR A 180 11.99 -4.13 -19.48
C THR A 180 11.29 -4.18 -20.83
N LEU A 181 11.99 -3.71 -21.86
CA LEU A 181 11.54 -3.72 -23.26
C LEU A 181 12.33 -4.75 -24.06
N SER A 182 11.69 -5.34 -25.08
CA SER A 182 12.42 -6.13 -26.08
C SER A 182 13.37 -5.22 -26.88
N PRO A 183 14.47 -5.76 -27.45
CA PRO A 183 15.52 -4.96 -28.09
C PRO A 183 15.00 -3.99 -29.16
N GLU A 184 13.94 -4.36 -29.87
CA GLU A 184 13.33 -3.55 -30.93
C GLU A 184 12.76 -2.22 -30.43
N TRP A 185 12.48 -2.10 -29.13
CA TRP A 185 11.84 -0.95 -28.51
C TRP A 185 12.74 -0.17 -27.54
N GLN A 186 13.97 -0.65 -27.28
CA GLN A 186 14.89 0.00 -26.33
C GLN A 186 15.43 1.35 -26.84
N ASP A 187 15.69 1.46 -28.15
CA ASP A 187 16.33 2.62 -28.76
C ASP A 187 15.38 3.44 -29.66
N VAL A 188 14.07 3.21 -29.56
CA VAL A 188 13.10 3.98 -30.33
C VAL A 188 13.07 5.42 -29.77
N PRO A 189 13.41 6.45 -30.57
CA PRO A 189 13.57 7.84 -30.15
C PRO A 189 12.25 8.53 -29.85
#